data_AF-X1TEJ0-F1
#
_entry.id   AF-X1TEJ0-F1
#
_cell.length_a   1.000
_cell.length_b   1.000
_cell.length_c   1.000
_cell.angle_alpha   90.00
_cell.angle_beta   90.00
_cell.angle_gamma   90.00
#
_symmetry.space_group_name_H-M   'P 1'
#
loop_
_entity.id
_entity.type
_entity.pdbx_description
1 polymer ?
#
loop_
_entity_poly.entity_id
_entity_poly.type
_entity_poly.pdbx_seq_one_letter_code
_entity_poly.pdbx_strand_id
1 'polypeptide(L)'
;MVIIQSYGLAVFFFVITMICWGSWANTQKMAEKTWRFELFYIDFSIGFLFLAILAAFTLGSFGSSGRSFIEDLNQAEISSIISASLGGIIWNLGNLLLVAAIAVAGMSVGFPIGGGIAWILGITINYILVILDKGQPESNPFLLWGGVS
;
A
#
# COMPACT_ATOMS: atom_id res chain seq x y z
N MET A 1 18.76 -5.29 7.04
CA MET A 1 17.59 -5.36 6.12
C MET A 1 17.88 -6.22 4.90
N VAL A 2 16.92 -6.99 4.39
CA VAL A 2 17.08 -7.74 3.13
C VAL A 2 16.92 -6.76 1.96
N ILE A 3 17.98 -6.59 1.16
CA ILE A 3 17.99 -5.71 -0.01
C ILE A 3 18.01 -6.56 -1.27
N ILE A 4 17.04 -6.36 -2.15
CA ILE A 4 16.94 -7.08 -3.41
C ILE A 4 17.77 -6.35 -4.47
N GLN A 5 18.87 -6.97 -4.90
CA GLN A 5 19.79 -6.40 -5.89
C GLN A 5 19.57 -6.96 -7.31
N SER A 6 18.87 -8.09 -7.43
CA SER A 6 18.61 -8.73 -8.73
C SER A 6 17.26 -8.31 -9.29
N TYR A 7 17.26 -7.79 -10.51
CA TYR A 7 16.04 -7.42 -11.24
C TYR A 7 15.07 -8.61 -11.38
N GLY A 8 15.58 -9.80 -11.74
CA GLY A 8 14.74 -10.99 -11.88
C GLY A 8 14.06 -11.39 -10.56
N LEU A 9 14.77 -11.25 -9.44
CA LEU A 9 14.21 -11.51 -8.12
C LEU A 9 13.17 -10.44 -7.74
N ALA A 10 13.40 -9.17 -8.07
CA ALA A 10 12.43 -8.09 -7.84
C ALA A 10 11.13 -8.33 -8.61
N VAL A 11 11.21 -8.72 -9.89
CA VAL A 11 10.02 -9.08 -10.70
C VAL A 11 9.29 -10.28 -10.12
N PHE A 12 10.02 -11.30 -9.66
CA PHE A 12 9.42 -12.47 -9.00
C PHE A 12 8.61 -12.09 -7.75
N PHE A 13 9.17 -11.27 -6.86
CA PHE A 13 8.45 -10.78 -5.68
C PHE A 13 7.29 -9.85 -6.04
N PHE A 14 7.41 -9.07 -7.12
CA PHE A 14 6.31 -8.27 -7.64
C PHE A 14 5.13 -9.15 -8.06
N VAL A 15 5.38 -10.24 -8.81
CA VAL A 15 4.33 -11.20 -9.19
C VAL A 15 3.67 -11.82 -7.96
N ILE A 16 4.46 -12.22 -6.95
CA ILE A 16 3.90 -12.73 -5.68
C ILE A 16 3.01 -11.66 -5.03
N THR A 17 3.47 -10.41 -4.97
CA THR A 17 2.71 -9.29 -4.38
C THR A 17 1.39 -9.08 -5.11
N MET A 18 1.38 -9.14 -6.45
CA MET A 18 0.15 -9.01 -7.25
C MET A 18 -0.83 -10.16 -7.01
N ILE A 19 -0.33 -11.40 -6.86
CA ILE A 19 -1.17 -12.55 -6.49
C ILE A 19 -1.77 -12.36 -5.11
N CYS A 20 -0.96 -11.94 -4.12
CA CYS A 20 -1.43 -11.67 -2.77
C CYS A 20 -2.50 -10.58 -2.77
N TRP A 21 -2.29 -9.49 -3.51
CA TRP A 21 -3.27 -8.41 -3.61
C TRP A 21 -4.57 -8.86 -4.27
N GLY A 22 -4.51 -9.57 -5.40
CA GLY A 22 -5.70 -10.09 -6.08
C GLY A 22 -6.44 -11.16 -5.26
N SER A 23 -5.74 -11.89 -4.38
CA SER A 23 -6.35 -12.92 -3.55
C SER A 23 -7.34 -12.34 -2.52
N TRP A 24 -7.15 -11.09 -2.09
CA TRP A 24 -8.02 -10.40 -1.14
C TRP A 24 -9.49 -10.34 -1.61
N ALA A 25 -9.75 -9.98 -2.87
CA ALA A 25 -11.11 -9.90 -3.40
C ALA A 25 -11.79 -11.28 -3.43
N ASN A 26 -11.00 -12.33 -3.74
CA ASN A 26 -11.48 -13.70 -3.76
C ASN A 26 -11.80 -14.23 -2.36
N THR A 27 -10.95 -13.95 -1.37
CA THR A 27 -11.18 -14.36 0.02
C THR A 27 -12.36 -13.61 0.63
N GLN A 28 -12.53 -12.32 0.34
CA GLN A 28 -13.71 -11.56 0.77
C GLN A 28 -15.00 -12.17 0.19
N LYS A 29 -15.02 -12.45 -1.13
CA LYS A 29 -16.17 -13.08 -1.80
C LYS A 29 -16.48 -14.49 -1.28
N MET A 30 -15.47 -15.22 -0.80
CA MET A 30 -15.69 -16.52 -0.17
C MET A 30 -16.26 -16.37 1.24
N ALA A 31 -15.75 -15.40 2.01
CA ALA A 31 -16.15 -15.14 3.39
C ALA A 31 -17.54 -14.50 3.49
N GLU A 32 -17.98 -13.70 2.50
CA GLU A 32 -19.26 -12.97 2.53
C GLU A 32 -20.49 -13.88 2.74
N LYS A 33 -20.36 -15.17 2.40
CA LYS A 33 -21.41 -16.17 2.56
C LYS A 33 -21.72 -16.51 4.02
N THR A 34 -20.74 -16.36 4.91
CA THR A 34 -20.81 -16.84 6.30
C THR A 34 -20.32 -15.83 7.33
N TRP A 35 -19.58 -14.80 6.90
CA TRP A 35 -18.94 -13.82 7.76
C TRP A 35 -19.33 -12.41 7.35
N ARG A 36 -19.60 -11.58 8.36
CA ARG A 36 -19.94 -10.17 8.13
C ARG A 36 -18.73 -9.42 7.61
N PHE A 37 -18.99 -8.48 6.71
CA PHE A 37 -17.96 -7.68 6.06
C PHE A 37 -17.11 -6.91 7.07
N GLU A 38 -17.72 -6.35 8.10
CA GLU A 38 -17.04 -5.54 9.12
C GLU A 38 -16.09 -6.41 9.94
N LEU A 39 -16.49 -7.63 10.28
CA LEU A 39 -15.64 -8.58 11.01
C LEU A 39 -14.48 -9.08 10.15
N PHE A 40 -14.75 -9.39 8.87
CA PHE A 40 -13.70 -9.75 7.91
C PHE A 40 -12.60 -8.69 7.83
N TYR A 41 -12.96 -7.41 7.84
CA TYR A 41 -12.00 -6.32 7.79
C TYR A 41 -11.20 -6.14 9.08
N ILE A 42 -11.79 -6.43 10.24
CA ILE A 42 -11.06 -6.47 11.51
C ILE A 42 -10.04 -7.61 11.49
N ASP A 43 -10.46 -8.81 11.10
CA ASP A 43 -9.58 -9.98 10.99
C ASP A 43 -8.44 -9.74 9.98
N PHE A 44 -8.76 -9.15 8.83
CA PHE A 44 -7.80 -8.76 7.81
C PHE A 44 -6.78 -7.75 8.34
N SER A 45 -7.24 -6.72 9.06
CA SER A 45 -6.35 -5.67 9.60
C SER A 45 -5.42 -6.22 10.68
N ILE A 46 -5.91 -7.11 11.54
CA ILE A 46 -5.09 -7.79 12.55
C ILE A 46 -4.06 -8.67 11.87
N GLY A 47 -4.47 -9.48 10.89
CA GLY A 47 -3.55 -10.33 10.11
C GLY A 47 -2.47 -9.51 9.39
N PHE A 48 -2.84 -8.37 8.81
CA PHE A 48 -1.90 -7.46 8.17
C PHE A 48 -0.91 -6.85 9.17
N LEU A 49 -1.35 -6.46 10.36
CA LEU A 49 -0.48 -5.98 11.43
C LEU A 49 0.50 -7.06 11.89
N PHE A 50 0.04 -8.29 12.10
CA PHE A 50 0.91 -9.42 12.45
C PHE A 50 1.95 -9.68 11.36
N LEU A 51 1.54 -9.69 10.09
CA LEU A 51 2.46 -9.88 8.97
C LEU A 51 3.48 -8.72 8.88
N ALA A 52 3.06 -7.48 9.11
CA ALA A 52 3.94 -6.33 9.12
C ALA A 52 5.00 -6.41 10.23
N ILE A 53 4.60 -6.81 11.44
CA ILE A 53 5.52 -7.04 12.57
C ILE A 53 6.50 -8.15 12.23
N LEU A 54 6.01 -9.29 11.73
CA LEU A 54 6.87 -10.40 11.31
C LEU A 54 7.85 -9.96 10.23
N ALA A 55 7.40 -9.22 9.21
CA ALA A 55 8.25 -8.71 8.15
C ALA A 55 9.30 -7.72 8.67
N ALA A 56 8.95 -6.82 9.59
CA ALA A 56 9.87 -5.86 10.19
C ALA A 56 11.01 -6.55 10.96
N PHE A 57 10.69 -7.57 11.76
CA PHE A 57 11.68 -8.32 12.55
C PHE A 57 12.39 -9.43 11.77
N THR A 58 11.93 -9.78 10.57
CA THR A 58 12.60 -10.76 9.69
C THR A 58 13.28 -10.07 8.51
N LEU A 59 12.54 -9.78 7.44
CA LEU A 59 13.06 -9.12 6.24
C LEU A 59 13.68 -7.74 6.55
N GLY A 60 13.10 -6.99 7.49
CA GLY A 60 13.66 -5.71 7.94
C GLY A 60 14.96 -5.84 8.74
N SER A 61 15.19 -6.97 9.42
CA SER A 61 16.26 -7.08 10.44
C SER A 61 17.33 -8.15 10.17
N PHE A 62 17.05 -9.21 9.40
CA PHE A 62 17.97 -10.35 9.19
C PHE A 62 18.93 -10.22 8.00
N GLY A 63 18.82 -9.17 7.19
CA GLY A 63 19.75 -8.99 6.07
C GLY A 63 21.09 -8.38 6.49
N SER A 64 22.16 -8.79 5.80
CA SER A 64 23.56 -8.41 6.04
C SER A 64 23.94 -7.00 5.57
N SER A 65 22.97 -6.25 5.01
CA SER A 65 23.18 -4.91 4.47
C SER A 65 22.05 -3.98 4.96
N GLY A 66 22.38 -2.72 5.22
CA GLY A 66 21.46 -1.76 5.84
C GLY A 66 21.32 -1.94 7.36
N ARG A 67 20.51 -1.07 7.98
CA ARG A 67 20.23 -1.09 9.43
C ARG A 67 19.13 -2.08 9.78
N SER A 68 19.04 -2.44 11.05
CA SER A 68 17.92 -3.22 11.57
C SER A 68 16.72 -2.34 11.90
N PHE A 69 15.52 -2.92 11.98
CA PHE A 69 14.29 -2.17 12.22
C PHE A 69 14.32 -1.35 13.53
N ILE A 70 14.88 -1.92 14.62
CA ILE A 70 14.97 -1.24 15.91
C ILE A 70 15.94 -0.06 15.86
N GLU A 71 17.05 -0.19 15.14
CA GLU A 71 18.00 0.91 14.96
C GLU A 71 17.40 2.05 14.14
N ASP A 72 16.64 1.73 13.08
CA ASP A 72 15.90 2.73 12.31
C ASP A 72 14.85 3.44 13.18
N LEU A 73 14.14 2.70 14.05
CA LEU A 73 13.15 3.29 14.95
C LEU A 73 13.77 4.23 15.99
N ASN A 74 14.93 3.87 16.55
CA ASN A 74 15.64 4.70 17.53
C ASN A 74 16.24 5.98 16.92
N GLN A 75 16.55 5.97 15.64
CA GLN A 75 17.10 7.12 14.92
C GLN A 75 16.01 7.99 14.26
N ALA A 76 14.77 7.49 14.17
CA ALA A 76 13.69 8.22 13.55
C ALA A 76 13.30 9.45 14.38
N GLU A 77 13.21 10.60 13.71
CA GLU A 77 12.70 11.81 14.33
C GLU A 77 11.21 11.66 14.67
N ILE A 78 10.81 12.22 15.81
CA ILE A 78 9.40 12.22 16.26
C ILE A 78 8.48 12.83 15.20
N SER A 79 8.92 13.89 14.52
CA SER A 79 8.23 14.52 13.40
C SER A 79 7.87 13.50 12.31
N SER A 80 8.84 12.68 11.90
CA SER A 80 8.69 11.64 10.88
C SER A 80 7.74 10.54 11.33
N ILE A 81 7.82 10.11 12.60
CA ILE A 81 6.92 9.11 13.18
C ILE A 81 5.47 9.62 13.17
N ILE A 82 5.26 10.88 13.57
CA ILE A 82 3.94 11.51 13.57
C ILE A 82 3.39 11.61 12.15
N SER A 83 4.19 12.08 11.19
CA SER A 83 3.78 12.17 9.78
C SER A 83 3.41 10.81 9.20
N ALA A 84 4.20 9.77 9.46
CA ALA A 84 3.89 8.40 9.03
C ALA A 84 2.59 7.88 9.67
N SER A 85 2.39 8.16 10.97
CA SER A 85 1.19 7.76 11.71
C SER A 85 -0.06 8.46 11.18
N LEU A 86 0.01 9.78 10.93
CA LEU A 86 -1.09 10.55 10.34
C LEU A 86 -1.43 10.06 8.93
N GLY A 87 -0.41 9.78 8.11
CA GLY A 87 -0.60 9.16 6.79
C GLY A 87 -1.33 7.82 6.90
N GLY A 88 -0.95 6.98 7.86
CA GLY A 88 -1.61 5.70 8.14
C GLY A 88 -3.07 5.84 8.60
N ILE A 89 -3.38 6.84 9.43
CA ILE A 89 -4.75 7.13 9.87
C ILE A 89 -5.62 7.58 8.69
N ILE A 90 -5.14 8.54 7.88
CA ILE A 90 -5.85 9.03 6.70
C ILE A 90 -6.07 7.90 5.70
N TRP A 91 -5.06 7.05 5.48
CA TRP A 91 -5.16 5.87 4.63
C TRP A 91 -6.24 4.90 5.12
N ASN A 92 -6.30 4.62 6.42
CA ASN A 92 -7.34 3.74 6.99
C ASN A 92 -8.73 4.34 6.88
N LEU A 93 -8.89 5.65 7.10
CA LEU A 93 -10.17 6.35 6.88
C LEU A 93 -10.62 6.22 5.42
N GLY A 94 -9.70 6.41 4.47
CA GLY A 94 -9.96 6.20 3.05
C GLY A 94 -10.42 4.76 2.74
N ASN A 95 -9.75 3.76 3.32
CA ASN A 95 -10.16 2.36 3.16
C ASN A 95 -11.54 2.07 3.76
N LEU A 96 -11.87 2.66 4.92
CA LEU A 96 -13.20 2.50 5.52
C LEU A 96 -14.31 3.13 4.67
N LEU A 97 -14.04 4.26 4.02
CA LEU A 97 -14.96 4.87 3.05
C LEU A 97 -15.09 4.03 1.77
N LEU A 98 -13.98 3.48 1.26
CA LEU A 98 -13.98 2.58 0.11
C LEU A 98 -14.81 1.32 0.39
N VAL A 99 -14.61 0.73 1.56
CA VAL A 99 -15.40 -0.36 2.12
C VAL A 99 -16.89 -0.03 2.12
N ALA A 100 -17.27 1.13 2.66
CA ALA A 100 -18.66 1.55 2.74
C ALA A 100 -19.27 1.73 1.34
N ALA A 101 -18.51 2.30 0.41
CA ALA A 101 -18.93 2.42 -0.99
C ALA A 101 -19.11 1.05 -1.66
N ILE A 102 -18.22 0.09 -1.39
CA ILE A 102 -18.35 -1.30 -1.87
C ILE A 102 -19.59 -1.97 -1.30
N ALA A 103 -19.90 -1.76 -0.02
CA ALA A 103 -21.09 -2.35 0.61
C ALA A 103 -22.41 -1.83 0.00
N VAL A 104 -22.44 -0.58 -0.50
CA VAL A 104 -23.63 0.04 -1.09
C VAL A 104 -23.73 -0.19 -2.60
N ALA A 105 -22.63 0.02 -3.34
CA ALA A 105 -22.60 -0.02 -4.81
C ALA A 105 -22.14 -1.37 -5.39
N GLY A 106 -21.65 -2.28 -4.54
CA GLY A 106 -21.04 -3.55 -4.95
C GLY A 106 -19.57 -3.41 -5.36
N MET A 107 -18.82 -4.51 -5.27
CA MET A 107 -17.38 -4.55 -5.55
C MET A 107 -17.03 -4.14 -6.98
N SER A 108 -17.87 -4.47 -7.96
CA SER A 108 -17.65 -4.13 -9.38
C SER A 108 -17.76 -2.64 -9.69
N VAL A 109 -18.36 -1.84 -8.80
CA VAL A 109 -18.58 -0.40 -8.99
C VAL A 109 -17.79 0.41 -7.95
N GLY A 110 -17.91 0.07 -6.67
CA GLY A 110 -17.26 0.79 -5.58
C GLY A 110 -15.73 0.76 -5.67
N PHE A 111 -15.14 -0.38 -6.02
CA PHE A 111 -13.68 -0.51 -6.10
C PHE A 111 -13.08 0.25 -7.30
N PRO A 112 -13.57 0.09 -8.55
CA PRO A 112 -13.03 0.86 -9.67
C PRO A 112 -13.19 2.38 -9.52
N ILE A 113 -14.33 2.84 -8.99
CA ILE A 113 -14.57 4.29 -8.77
C ILE A 113 -13.68 4.80 -7.65
N GLY A 114 -13.72 4.18 -6.47
CA GLY A 114 -12.95 4.65 -5.31
C GLY A 114 -11.45 4.52 -5.54
N GLY A 115 -10.97 3.32 -5.87
CA GLY A 115 -9.55 3.06 -6.13
C GLY A 115 -9.02 3.82 -7.33
N GLY A 116 -9.76 3.81 -8.45
CA GLY A 116 -9.35 4.47 -9.70
C GLY A 116 -9.21 5.98 -9.53
N ILE A 117 -10.19 6.65 -8.91
CA ILE A 117 -10.13 8.09 -8.65
C ILE A 117 -8.96 8.41 -7.70
N ALA A 118 -8.76 7.61 -6.65
CA ALA A 118 -7.67 7.83 -5.70
C ALA A 118 -6.29 7.73 -6.38
N TRP A 119 -6.08 6.75 -7.26
CA TRP A 119 -4.81 6.63 -8.00
C TRP A 119 -4.61 7.77 -8.99
N ILE A 120 -5.62 8.13 -9.78
CA ILE A 120 -5.51 9.25 -10.75
C ILE A 120 -5.21 10.55 -10.03
N LEU A 121 -5.94 10.86 -8.96
CA LEU A 121 -5.69 12.06 -8.15
C LEU A 121 -4.32 12.01 -7.49
N GLY A 122 -3.92 10.87 -6.93
CA GLY A 122 -2.62 10.68 -6.31
C GLY A 122 -1.46 10.94 -7.27
N ILE A 123 -1.53 10.37 -8.47
CA ILE A 123 -0.55 10.58 -9.55
C ILE A 123 -0.54 12.06 -9.97
N THR A 124 -1.71 12.66 -10.15
CA THR A 124 -1.84 14.06 -10.59
C THR A 124 -1.25 15.03 -9.56
N ILE A 125 -1.60 14.87 -8.28
CA ILE A 125 -1.08 15.71 -7.20
C ILE A 125 0.42 15.49 -7.04
N ASN A 126 0.89 14.25 -7.08
CA ASN A 126 2.32 13.95 -6.99
C ASN A 126 3.10 14.60 -8.13
N TYR A 127 2.60 14.53 -9.37
CA TYR A 127 3.19 15.18 -10.54
C TYR A 127 3.28 16.71 -10.36
N ILE A 128 2.20 17.34 -9.89
CA ILE A 128 2.20 18.79 -9.61
C ILE A 128 3.21 19.13 -8.52
N LEU A 129 3.27 18.36 -7.43
CA LEU A 129 4.23 18.58 -6.34
C LEU A 129 5.68 18.48 -6.84
N VAL A 130 5.99 17.50 -7.68
CA VAL A 130 7.34 17.35 -8.27
C VAL A 130 7.69 18.55 -9.15
N ILE A 131 6.76 19.05 -9.96
CA ILE A 131 7.00 20.26 -10.77
C ILE A 131 7.21 21.49 -9.90
N LEU A 132 6.40 21.65 -8.84
CA LEU A 132 6.51 22.80 -7.95
C LEU A 132 7.82 22.80 -7.14
N ASP A 133 8.29 21.63 -6.73
CA ASP A 133 9.52 21.48 -5.94
C ASP A 133 10.79 21.53 -6.80
N LYS A 134 10.82 20.79 -7.91
CA LYS A 134 12.02 20.59 -8.74
C LYS A 134 12.03 21.36 -10.06
N GLY A 135 10.93 22.03 -10.41
CA GLY A 135 10.78 22.81 -11.65
C GLY A 135 10.61 21.99 -12.93
N GLN A 136 11.06 20.73 -12.96
CA GLN A 136 10.94 19.82 -14.10
C GLN A 136 10.74 18.36 -13.65
N PRO A 137 9.91 17.57 -14.35
CA PRO A 137 9.76 16.15 -14.07
C PRO A 137 11.03 15.37 -14.47
N GLU A 138 11.49 14.46 -13.59
CA GLU A 138 12.68 13.63 -13.83
C GLU A 138 12.44 12.53 -14.89
N SER A 139 11.18 12.15 -15.12
CA SER A 139 10.77 11.11 -16.06
C SER A 139 9.96 11.67 -17.22
N ASN A 140 9.87 10.91 -18.32
CA ASN A 140 9.11 11.30 -19.50
C ASN A 140 7.60 11.40 -19.16
N PRO A 141 6.98 12.59 -19.18
CA PRO A 141 5.57 12.76 -18.81
C PRO A 141 4.63 11.93 -19.68
N PHE A 142 4.99 11.67 -20.94
CA PHE A 142 4.17 10.87 -21.84
C PHE A 142 4.05 9.41 -21.41
N LEU A 143 5.09 8.84 -20.76
CA LEU A 143 5.03 7.47 -20.24
C LEU A 143 4.10 7.40 -19.01
N LEU A 144 4.21 8.39 -18.11
CA LEU A 144 3.38 8.50 -16.92
C LEU A 144 1.88 8.60 -17.27
N TRP A 145 1.51 9.46 -18.22
CA TRP A 145 0.11 9.61 -18.66
C TRP A 145 -0.36 8.52 -19.63
N GLY A 146 0.58 7.78 -20.25
CA GLY A 146 0.31 6.61 -21.08
C GLY A 146 0.03 5.32 -20.29
N GLY A 147 0.11 5.38 -18.95
CA GLY A 147 -0.12 4.22 -18.07
C GLY A 147 1.10 3.30 -17.91
N VAL A 148 2.27 3.74 -18.39
CA VAL A 148 3.55 3.05 -18.21
C VAL A 148 4.37 3.86 -17.23
N SER A 149 4.00 3.77 -15.95
CA SER A 149 4.73 4.36 -14.83
C SER A 149 5.94 3.52 -14.44
#